data_AF-A0A7W0TTZ8-F1
#
_entry.id   AF-A0A7W0TTZ8-F1
#
_cell.length_a   1.000
_cell.length_b   1.000
_cell.length_c   1.000
_cell.angle_alpha   90.00
_cell.angle_beta   90.00
_cell.angle_gamma   90.00
#
_symmetry.space_group_name_H-M   'P 1'
#
loop_
_entity.id
_entity.type
_entity.pdbx_description
1 polymer ?
#
loop_
_entity_poly.entity_id
_entity_poly.type
_entity_poly.pdbx_seq_one_letter_code
_entity_poly.pdbx_strand_id
1 'polypeptide(L)' 'MSARPAQTEGQIEYATAEEGRALFDHQARALLGISGDEFLERWERGEYRDVADTPDNRHIVSLAMLIPFARADI' A
#
# COMPACT_ATOMS: atom_id res chain seq x y z
N MET A 1 -8.97 -2.10 -43.08
CA MET A 1 -9.53 -2.63 -41.82
C MET A 1 -8.36 -3.02 -40.93
N SER A 2 -8.07 -2.28 -39.87
CA SER A 2 -7.01 -2.65 -38.90
C SER A 2 -7.65 -3.41 -37.74
N ALA A 3 -7.25 -4.66 -37.54
CA ALA A 3 -7.62 -5.43 -36.37
C ALA A 3 -6.95 -4.79 -35.13
N ARG A 4 -7.76 -4.44 -34.12
CA ARG A 4 -7.23 -4.08 -32.80
C ARG A 4 -6.58 -5.33 -32.20
N PRO A 5 -5.34 -5.27 -31.67
CA PRO A 5 -4.74 -6.40 -30.99
C PRO A 5 -5.64 -6.84 -29.83
N ALA A 6 -5.82 -8.14 -29.68
CA ALA A 6 -6.58 -8.74 -28.59
C ALA A 6 -6.02 -8.21 -27.26
N GLN A 7 -6.86 -7.52 -26.50
CA GLN A 7 -6.54 -7.06 -25.17
C GLN A 7 -6.40 -8.32 -24.31
N THR A 8 -5.21 -8.56 -23.76
CA THR A 8 -5.02 -9.62 -22.76
C THR A 8 -5.93 -9.29 -21.57
N GLU A 9 -6.95 -10.11 -21.34
CA GLU A 9 -7.77 -10.03 -20.14
C GLU A 9 -6.82 -10.15 -18.94
N GLY A 10 -6.72 -9.09 -18.13
CA GLY A 10 -5.83 -9.08 -16.97
C GLY A 10 -6.29 -10.13 -15.98
N GLN A 11 -5.46 -11.13 -15.72
CA GLN A 11 -5.69 -12.11 -14.67
C GLN A 11 -5.54 -11.42 -13.32
N ILE A 12 -6.61 -11.39 -12.53
CA ILE A 12 -6.56 -10.88 -11.15
C ILE A 12 -6.09 -12.03 -10.27
N GLU A 13 -4.91 -11.87 -9.65
CA GLU A 13 -4.41 -12.77 -8.62
C GLU A 13 -4.63 -12.14 -7.24
N TYR A 14 -5.11 -12.93 -6.29
CA TYR A 14 -5.30 -12.50 -4.91
C TYR A 14 -4.01 -12.76 -4.14
N ALA A 15 -3.51 -11.73 -3.44
CA ALA A 15 -2.39 -11.90 -2.53
C ALA A 15 -2.84 -12.69 -1.28
N THR A 16 -1.96 -13.58 -0.81
CA THR A 16 -2.06 -14.15 0.52
C THR A 16 -1.82 -13.09 1.61
N ALA A 17 -2.16 -13.40 2.86
CA ALA A 17 -1.89 -12.51 4.00
C ALA A 17 -0.39 -12.20 4.15
N GLU A 18 0.47 -13.18 3.92
CA GLU A 18 1.93 -13.01 3.98
C GLU A 18 2.44 -12.12 2.85
N GLU A 19 1.97 -12.33 1.62
CA GLU A 19 2.32 -11.49 0.47
C GLU A 19 1.81 -10.06 0.64
N GLY A 20 0.61 -9.88 1.22
CA GLY A 20 0.06 -8.57 1.56
C GLY A 20 0.92 -7.82 2.58
N ARG A 21 1.38 -8.51 3.63
CA ARG A 21 2.31 -7.95 4.62
C ARG A 21 3.67 -7.61 4.02
N ALA A 22 4.22 -8.50 3.20
CA ALA A 22 5.51 -8.28 2.54
C ALA A 22 5.45 -7.09 1.55
N LEU A 23 4.36 -6.98 0.79
CA LEU A 23 4.12 -5.85 -0.11
C LEU A 23 4.03 -4.54 0.68
N PHE A 24 3.31 -4.55 1.80
CA PHE A 24 3.16 -3.36 2.65
C PHE A 24 4.49 -2.91 3.23
N ASP A 25 5.28 -3.82 3.81
CA ASP A 25 6.59 -3.51 4.39
C ASP A 25 7.57 -3.00 3.32
N HIS A 26 7.55 -3.59 2.12
CA HIS A 26 8.32 -3.09 0.98
C HIS A 26 7.97 -1.62 0.66
N GLN A 27 6.67 -1.29 0.59
CA GLN A 27 6.24 0.08 0.29
C GLN A 27 6.55 1.07 1.40
N ALA A 28 6.45 0.66 2.67
CA ALA A 28 6.85 1.48 3.81
C ALA A 28 8.34 1.85 3.75
N ARG A 29 9.19 0.87 3.43
CA ARG A 29 10.63 1.08 3.25
C ARG A 29 10.93 1.99 2.06
N ALA A 30 10.25 1.77 0.93
CA ALA A 30 10.49 2.55 -0.28
C ALA A 30 10.04 4.02 -0.17
N LEU A 31 8.93 4.29 0.52
CA LEU A 31 8.34 5.63 0.59
C LEU A 31 8.83 6.45 1.79
N LEU A 32 9.07 5.80 2.93
CA LEU A 32 9.34 6.46 4.21
C LEU A 32 10.64 6.01 4.88
N GLY A 33 11.30 4.98 4.36
CA GLY A 33 12.54 4.45 4.94
C GLY A 33 12.35 3.73 6.28
N ILE A 34 11.12 3.37 6.65
CA ILE A 34 10.78 2.66 7.88
C ILE A 34 10.12 1.31 7.57
N SER A 35 10.09 0.41 8.55
CA SER A 35 9.36 -0.85 8.41
C SER A 35 7.84 -0.64 8.33
N GLY A 36 7.13 -1.62 7.78
CA GLY A 36 5.66 -1.64 7.81
C GLY A 36 5.11 -1.57 9.24
N ASP A 37 5.68 -2.35 10.15
CA ASP A 37 5.26 -2.39 11.55
C ASP A 37 5.43 -1.03 12.24
N GLU A 38 6.56 -0.37 12.01
CA GLU A 38 6.81 0.96 12.57
C GLU A 38 5.83 2.01 12.01
N PHE A 39 5.49 1.93 10.72
CA PHE A 39 4.45 2.79 10.17
C PHE A 39 3.10 2.55 10.84
N LEU A 40 2.71 1.28 11.06
CA LEU A 40 1.45 0.94 11.72
C LEU A 40 1.41 1.44 13.16
N GLU A 41 2.52 1.36 13.89
CA GLU A 41 2.61 1.89 15.25
C GLU A 41 2.37 3.41 15.26
N ARG A 42 3.09 4.15 14.42
CA ARG A 42 2.95 5.61 14.29
C ARG A 42 1.55 6.02 13.82
N TRP A 43 0.95 5.22 12.93
CA TRP A 43 -0.42 5.40 12.47
C TRP A 43 -1.44 5.28 13.60
N GLU A 44 -1.36 4.23 14.41
CA GLU A 44 -2.25 4.03 15.56
C GLU A 44 -2.08 5.11 16.64
N ARG A 45 -0.87 5.64 16.79
CA ARG A 45 -0.57 6.79 17.66
C ARG A 45 -1.12 8.11 17.11
N GLY A 46 -1.59 8.13 15.87
CA GLY A 46 -2.16 9.31 15.21
C GLY A 46 -1.11 10.30 14.72
N GLU A 47 0.16 9.92 14.62
CA GLU A 47 1.27 10.80 14.22
C GLU A 47 1.09 11.38 12.81
N TYR A 48 0.22 10.77 12.00
CA TYR A 48 -0.07 11.18 10.63
C TYR A 48 -1.37 11.98 10.43
N ARG A 49 -2.15 12.25 11.50
CA ARG A 49 -3.48 12.89 11.38
C ARG A 49 -3.44 14.28 10.75
N ASP A 50 -2.46 15.09 11.12
CA ASP A 50 -2.40 16.50 10.69
C ASP A 50 -1.61 16.69 9.39
N VAL A 51 -0.96 15.63 8.90
CA VAL A 51 -0.04 15.68 7.76
C VAL A 51 -0.62 15.01 6.52
N ALA A 52 -1.57 14.09 6.65
CA ALA A 52 -2.15 13.33 5.54
C ALA A 52 -2.75 14.20 4.41
N ASP A 53 -3.28 15.39 4.73
CA ASP A 53 -4.00 16.22 3.76
C ASP A 53 -3.13 17.24 3.00
N THR A 54 -1.80 17.24 3.18
CA THR A 54 -0.92 18.15 2.42
C THR A 54 -0.36 17.49 1.15
N PRO A 55 -0.14 18.26 0.06
CA PRO A 55 0.38 17.72 -1.21
C PRO A 55 1.72 16.99 -1.10
N ASP A 56 2.54 17.37 -0.12
CA ASP A 56 3.88 16.81 0.14
C ASP A 56 3.81 15.44 0.82
N ASN A 57 2.69 15.14 1.48
CA ASN A 57 2.49 13.94 2.30
C ASN A 57 1.63 12.87 1.62
N ARG A 58 1.41 12.99 0.30
CA ARG A 58 0.66 12.00 -0.48
C ARG A 58 1.18 10.57 -0.34
N HIS A 59 2.48 10.40 -0.09
CA HIS A 59 3.09 9.09 0.11
C HIS A 59 2.61 8.41 1.42
N ILE A 60 2.30 9.19 2.46
CA ILE A 60 1.70 8.69 3.71
C ILE A 60 0.28 8.19 3.46
N VAL A 61 -0.52 8.94 2.71
CA VAL A 61 -1.89 8.52 2.33
C VAL A 61 -1.87 7.28 1.45
N SER A 62 -0.98 7.24 0.46
CA SER A 62 -0.79 6.07 -0.40
C SER A 62 -0.47 4.82 0.41
N LEU A 63 0.41 4.92 1.40
CA LEU A 63 0.74 3.81 2.27
C LEU A 63 -0.41 3.44 3.22
N ALA A 64 -1.13 4.44 3.76
CA ALA A 64 -2.29 4.22 4.61
C ALA A 64 -3.40 3.42 3.91
N MET A 65 -3.60 3.63 2.60
CA MET A 65 -4.55 2.84 1.80
C MET A 65 -4.17 1.35 1.71
N LEU A 66 -2.91 1.00 1.97
CA LEU A 66 -2.42 -0.38 1.97
C LEU A 66 -2.53 -1.08 3.34
N ILE A 67 -2.91 -0.36 4.40
CA ILE A 67 -3.07 -0.93 5.75
C ILE A 67 -3.93 -2.21 5.79
N PRO A 68 -5.04 -2.33 5.03
CA PRO A 68 -5.81 -3.57 5.00
C PRO A 68 -5.00 -4.80 4.59
N PHE A 69 -4.02 -4.66 3.68
CA PHE A 69 -3.16 -5.77 3.26
C PHE A 69 -2.16 -6.20 4.33
N ALA A 70 -1.77 -5.29 5.22
CA ALA A 70 -0.91 -5.60 6.36
C ALA A 70 -1.68 -6.29 7.50
N ARG A 71 -2.98 -5.98 7.62
CA ARG A 71 -3.84 -6.43 8.73
C ARG A 71 -4.72 -7.62 8.40
N ALA A 72 -4.85 -7.98 7.13
CA ALA A 72 -5.73 -9.06 6.74
C ALA A 72 -5.23 -10.39 7.34
N ASP A 73 -5.95 -10.89 8.34
CA ASP A 73 -5.99 -12.31 8.66
C ASP A 73 -6.93 -12.96 7.62
N ILE A 74 -6.41 -13.25 6.42
CA ILE A 74 -7.15 -13.95 5.36
C ILE A 74 -7.10 -15.46 5.63
#